data_AF-A0A7V3SDF1-F1
#
_entry.id   AF-A0A7V3SDF1-F1
#
_cell.length_a   1.000
_cell.length_b   1.000
_cell.length_c   1.000
_cell.angle_alpha   90.00
_cell.angle_beta   90.00
_cell.angle_gamma   90.00
#
_symmetry.space_group_name_H-M   'P 1'
#
loop_
_entity.id
_entity.type
_entity.pdbx_description
1 polymer ?
#
loop_
_entity_poly.entity_id
_entity_poly.type
_entity_poly.pdbx_seq_one_letter_code
_entity_poly.pdbx_strand_id
1 'polypeptide(L)'
;MKTLKLNFTIPEDIAEELKARVGRRKRSAFVAAAVADKLKELEQEQLRQALVEGYKARRAEDAEVNQEWEDAALKEWRCEGDGR
;
A
#
# COMPACT_ATOMS: atom_id res chain seq x y z
N MET A 1 -25.46 2.60 -5.50
CA MET A 1 -24.55 3.58 -4.84
C MET A 1 -25.31 4.90 -4.73
N LYS A 2 -25.34 5.54 -3.55
CA LYS A 2 -25.96 6.87 -3.39
C LYS A 2 -24.96 7.93 -3.87
N THR A 3 -25.39 8.80 -4.76
CA THR A 3 -24.60 9.96 -5.23
C THR A 3 -24.88 11.16 -4.34
N LEU A 4 -23.84 11.67 -3.69
CA LEU A 4 -23.91 12.92 -2.91
C LEU A 4 -23.38 14.07 -3.77
N LYS A 5 -24.05 15.22 -3.72
CA LYS A 5 -23.64 16.43 -4.44
C LYS A 5 -22.73 17.25 -3.54
N LEU A 6 -21.45 17.29 -3.87
CA LEU A 6 -20.45 18.10 -3.19
C LEU A 6 -20.22 19.40 -3.97
N ASN A 7 -20.29 20.55 -3.29
CA ASN A 7 -19.87 21.83 -3.86
C ASN A 7 -18.42 22.06 -3.44
N PHE A 8 -17.51 22.07 -4.40
CA PHE A 8 -16.10 22.35 -4.18
C PHE A 8 -15.58 23.27 -5.27
N THR A 9 -14.64 24.13 -4.91
CA THR A 9 -14.01 25.08 -5.82
C THR A 9 -12.86 24.37 -6.53
N ILE A 10 -12.82 24.46 -7.85
CA ILE A 10 -11.74 23.93 -8.68
C ILE A 10 -11.08 25.12 -9.39
N PRO A 11 -9.74 25.16 -9.51
CA PRO A 11 -9.04 26.14 -10.33
C PRO A 11 -9.58 26.17 -11.76
N GLU A 12 -9.64 27.37 -12.36
CA GLU A 12 -10.20 27.57 -13.69
C GLU A 12 -9.45 26.78 -14.75
N ASP A 13 -8.12 26.77 -14.69
CA ASP A 13 -7.24 26.03 -15.61
C ASP A 13 -7.60 24.54 -15.70
N ILE A 14 -7.79 23.91 -14.53
CA ILE A 14 -8.16 22.48 -14.42
C ILE A 14 -9.59 22.27 -14.94
N ALA A 15 -10.50 23.21 -14.68
CA ALA A 15 -11.87 23.13 -15.16
C ALA A 15 -11.95 23.25 -16.69
N GLU A 16 -11.12 24.10 -17.31
CA GLU A 16 -11.01 24.20 -18.77
C GLU A 16 -10.41 22.93 -19.38
N GLU A 17 -9.33 22.42 -18.82
CA GLU A 17 -8.69 21.20 -19.30
C GLU A 17 -9.63 19.99 -19.21
N LEU A 18 -10.41 19.91 -18.12
CA LEU A 18 -11.47 18.92 -17.96
C LEU A 18 -12.58 19.09 -19.00
N LYS A 19 -12.99 20.33 -19.30
CA LYS A 19 -14.03 20.61 -20.32
C LYS A 19 -13.54 20.25 -21.72
N ALA A 20 -12.26 20.46 -22.01
CA ALA A 20 -11.64 20.18 -23.31
C ALA A 20 -11.45 18.67 -23.55
N ARG A 21 -11.04 17.92 -22.52
CA ARG A 21 -10.75 16.48 -22.64
C ARG A 21 -11.98 15.59 -22.41
N VAL A 22 -12.95 16.04 -21.62
CA VAL A 22 -14.07 15.21 -21.17
C VAL A 22 -15.42 15.82 -21.57
N GLY A 23 -16.14 15.07 -22.41
CA GLY A 23 -17.50 15.42 -22.84
C GLY A 23 -18.44 15.65 -21.65
N ARG A 24 -19.38 16.59 -21.81
CA ARG A 24 -20.25 17.15 -20.74
C ARG A 24 -20.88 16.10 -19.82
N ARG A 25 -21.30 14.94 -20.36
CA ARG A 25 -21.94 13.83 -19.60
C ARG A 25 -20.97 12.97 -18.79
N LYS A 26 -19.67 12.97 -19.09
CA LYS A 26 -18.66 12.11 -18.44
C LYS A 26 -17.84 12.81 -17.36
N ARG A 27 -18.02 14.12 -17.15
CA ARG A 27 -17.21 14.91 -16.21
C ARG A 27 -17.35 14.45 -14.76
N SER A 28 -18.59 14.20 -14.31
CA SER A 28 -18.82 13.70 -12.95
C SER A 28 -18.21 12.30 -12.76
N ALA A 29 -18.29 11.42 -13.77
CA ALA A 29 -17.68 10.10 -13.71
C ALA A 29 -16.14 10.18 -13.71
N PHE A 30 -15.57 11.10 -14.49
CA PHE A 30 -14.12 11.32 -14.53
C PHE A 30 -13.58 11.82 -13.19
N VAL A 31 -14.23 12.82 -12.59
CA VAL A 31 -13.83 13.33 -11.28
C VAL A 31 -13.98 12.26 -10.21
N ALA A 32 -15.07 11.48 -10.24
CA ALA A 32 -15.25 10.37 -9.30
C ALA A 32 -14.15 9.31 -9.44
N ALA A 33 -13.76 8.96 -10.67
CA ALA A 33 -12.68 8.02 -10.93
C ALA A 33 -11.33 8.55 -10.45
N ALA A 34 -10.99 9.81 -10.77
CA ALA A 34 -9.73 10.43 -10.35
C ALA A 34 -9.61 10.52 -8.82
N VAL A 35 -10.71 10.85 -8.13
CA VAL A 35 -10.74 10.88 -6.66
C VAL A 35 -10.61 9.48 -6.08
N ALA A 36 -11.29 8.48 -6.65
CA ALA A 36 -11.17 7.09 -6.21
C ALA A 36 -9.74 6.57 -6.38
N ASP A 37 -9.09 6.87 -7.51
CA ASP A 37 -7.71 6.46 -7.77
C ASP A 37 -6.74 7.10 -6.78
N LYS A 38 -6.88 8.40 -6.48
CA LYS A 38 -6.04 9.04 -5.45
C LYS A 38 -6.27 8.54 -4.04
N LEU A 39 -7.51 8.24 -3.65
CA LEU A 39 -7.77 7.62 -2.35
C LEU A 39 -7.10 6.24 -2.26
N LYS A 40 -7.15 5.46 -3.34
CA LYS A 40 -6.52 4.13 -3.38
C LYS A 40 -5.00 4.21 -3.30
N GLU A 41 -4.38 5.18 -3.96
CA GLU A 41 -2.94 5.43 -3.84
C GLU A 41 -2.55 5.84 -2.40
N LEU A 42 -3.32 6.75 -1.78
CA LEU A 42 -3.07 7.17 -0.40
C LEU A 42 -3.19 6.00 0.59
N GLU A 43 -4.20 5.16 0.42
CA GLU A 43 -4.40 3.96 1.24
C GLU A 43 -3.24 2.97 1.08
N GLN A 44 -2.77 2.75 -0.15
CA GLN A 44 -1.60 1.91 -0.39
C GLN A 44 -0.33 2.48 0.24
N GLU A 45 -0.14 3.80 0.19
CA GLU A 45 1.03 4.43 0.78
C GLU A 45 1.01 4.35 2.30
N GLN A 46 -0.15 4.58 2.93
CA GLN A 46 -0.33 4.39 4.37
C GLN A 46 -0.07 2.92 4.77
N LEU A 47 -0.58 1.96 4.00
CA LEU A 47 -0.34 0.54 4.24
C LEU A 47 1.15 0.20 4.15
N ARG A 48 1.87 0.72 3.14
CA ARG A 48 3.32 0.52 3.00
C ARG A 48 4.08 1.09 4.19
N GLN A 49 3.74 2.29 4.64
CA GLN A 49 4.37 2.91 5.80
C GLN A 49 4.14 2.07 7.06
N ALA A 50 2.91 1.62 7.31
CA ALA A 50 2.58 0.76 8.44
C ALA A 50 3.34 -0.58 8.40
N LEU A 51 3.51 -1.19 7.21
CA LEU A 51 4.31 -2.40 7.04
C LEU A 51 5.78 -2.15 7.38
N VAL A 52 6.37 -1.08 6.84
CA VAL A 52 7.77 -0.72 7.10
C VAL A 52 8.01 -0.49 8.59
N GLU A 53 7.10 0.21 9.28
CA GLU A 53 7.18 0.42 10.72
C GLU A 53 7.02 -0.89 11.50
N GLY A 54 6.09 -1.76 11.10
CA GLY A 54 5.91 -3.08 11.70
C GLY A 54 7.14 -3.97 11.58
N TYR A 55 7.78 -4.01 10.41
CA TYR A 55 9.03 -4.73 10.19
C TYR A 55 10.19 -4.15 11.00
N LYS A 56 10.29 -2.81 11.10
CA LYS A 56 11.31 -2.18 11.93
C LYS A 56 11.13 -2.49 13.41
N ALA A 57 9.88 -2.48 13.89
CA ALA A 57 9.57 -2.75 15.29
C ALA A 57 9.89 -4.20 15.69
N ARG A 58 9.61 -5.17 14.81
CA ARG A 58 9.85 -6.61 15.07
C ARG A 58 11.26 -7.08 14.77
N ARG A 59 12.14 -6.21 14.27
CA ARG A 59 13.51 -6.57 13.88
C ARG A 59 14.30 -7.28 14.98
N ALA A 60 14.11 -6.89 16.24
CA ALA A 60 14.81 -7.51 17.37
C ALA A 60 14.29 -8.93 17.67
N GLU A 61 12.97 -9.08 17.72
CA GLU A 61 12.30 -10.37 17.93
C GLU A 61 12.57 -11.34 16.76
N ASP A 62 12.51 -10.85 15.52
CA ASP A 62 12.82 -11.65 14.33
C ASP A 62 14.28 -12.13 14.31
N ALA A 63 15.22 -11.32 14.82
CA ALA A 63 16.64 -11.69 14.90
C ALA A 63 16.88 -12.77 15.96
N GLU A 64 16.20 -12.69 17.10
CA GLU A 64 16.28 -13.69 18.18
C GLU A 64 15.69 -15.02 17.73
N VAL A 65 14.49 -14.99 17.12
CA VAL A 65 13.87 -16.18 16.53
C VAL A 65 14.79 -16.77 15.46
N ASN A 66 15.32 -15.97 14.53
CA ASN A 66 16.22 -16.48 13.49
C ASN A 66 17.46 -17.17 14.06
N GLN A 67 18.04 -16.67 15.16
CA GLN A 67 19.16 -17.34 15.84
C GLN A 67 18.77 -18.70 16.43
N GLU A 68 17.59 -18.80 17.05
CA GLU A 68 17.09 -20.07 17.58
C GLU A 68 16.91 -21.13 16.47
N TRP A 69 16.41 -20.70 15.31
CA TRP A 69 16.28 -21.57 14.13
C TRP A 69 17.63 -21.95 13.52
N GLU A 70 18.58 -21.02 13.42
CA GLU A 70 19.95 -21.32 12.96
C GLU A 70 20.63 -22.34 13.86
N ASP A 71 20.49 -22.19 15.18
CA ASP A 71 21.04 -23.12 16.16
C ASP A 71 20.38 -24.50 16.08
N ALA A 72 19.07 -24.56 15.84
CA ALA A 72 18.34 -25.81 15.65
C ALA A 72 18.74 -26.51 14.33
N ALA A 73 18.80 -25.76 13.23
CA ALA A 73 19.17 -26.27 11.92
C ALA A 73 20.62 -26.77 11.89
N LEU A 74 21.56 -26.05 12.51
CA LEU A 74 22.96 -26.46 12.57
C LEU A 74 23.16 -27.74 13.40
N LYS A 75 22.37 -27.92 14.46
CA LYS A 75 22.39 -29.16 15.27
C LYS A 75 21.84 -30.36 14.50
N GLU A 76 20.77 -30.18 13.74
CA GLU A 76 20.19 -31.24 12.90
C GLU A 76 21.18 -31.73 11.83
N TRP A 77 21.84 -30.81 11.13
CA TRP A 77 22.86 -31.14 10.12
C TRP A 77 24.09 -31.84 10.71
N ARG A 78 24.50 -31.47 11.93
CA ARG A 78 25.65 -32.10 12.60
C ARG A 78 25.33 -33.50 13.11
N CYS A 79 24.08 -33.76 13.51
CA CYS A 79 23.62 -35.09 13.91
C CYS A 79 23.43 -36.04 12.71
N GLU A 80 23.10 -35.51 11.52
CA GLU A 80 22.95 -36.32 10.30
C GLU A 80 24.30 -36.63 9.61
N GLY A 81 25.35 -35.82 9.89
CA GLY A 81 26.70 -36.00 9.35
C GLY A 81 27.63 -36.92 10.14
N ASP A 82 27.33 -37.25 11.39
CA ASP A 82 28.17 -38.10 12.27
C ASP A 82 27.71 -39.58 12.29
N GLY A 83 26.75 -39.92 11.42
CA GLY A 83 26.12 -41.23 11.31
C GLY A 83 26.37 -41.95 9.98
N ARG A 84 27.56 -41.78 9.37
CA ARG A 84 27.99 -42.59 8.22
C ARG A 84 29.47 -42.93 8.26
#